data_AF-A0A645BXZ8-F1
#
_entry.id   AF-A0A645BXZ8-F1
#
_cell.length_a   1.000
_cell.length_b   1.000
_cell.length_c   1.000
_cell.angle_alpha   90.00
_cell.angle_beta   90.00
_cell.angle_gamma   90.00
#
_symmetry.space_group_name_H-M   'P 1'
#
loop_
_entity.id
_entity.type
_entity.pdbx_description
1 polymer ?
#
loop_
_entity_poly.entity_id
_entity_poly.type
_entity_poly.pdbx_seq_one_letter_code
_entity_poly.pdbx_strand_id
1 'polypeptide(L)'
;MVLYGEPLRDDIIRSAIEYIRQADMLIVGGTSLSVYPAAGLIDHYRGGKLVLINRTATNADGRAALCIREPIGETLGKAYPGSI
;
A
#
# COMPACT_ATOMS: atom_id res chain seq x y z
N MET A 1 6.56 -1.25 16.79
CA MET A 1 6.85 0.20 16.83
C MET A 1 8.29 0.36 16.41
N VAL A 2 8.57 1.05 15.31
CA VAL A 2 9.95 1.45 15.00
C VAL A 2 10.13 2.84 15.59
N LEU A 3 11.14 3.03 16.45
CA LEU A 3 11.41 4.34 17.03
C LEU A 3 11.97 5.29 15.95
N TYR A 4 11.63 6.57 16.07
CA TYR A 4 12.21 7.61 15.25
C TYR A 4 13.72 7.69 15.53
N GLY A 5 14.55 7.22 14.60
CA GLY A 5 16.02 7.21 14.72
C GLY A 5 16.67 5.82 14.72
N GLU A 6 15.90 4.73 14.77
CA GLU A 6 16.45 3.39 14.52
C GLU A 6 16.42 3.06 13.02
N PRO A 7 17.50 2.55 12.43
CA PRO A 7 17.45 2.07 11.06
C PRO A 7 16.35 1.02 10.97
N LEU A 8 15.39 1.23 10.06
CA LEU A 8 14.44 0.18 9.72
C LEU A 8 15.27 -1.03 9.33
N ARG A 9 15.06 -2.13 10.04
CA ARG A 9 15.72 -3.41 9.80
C ARG A 9 15.77 -3.68 8.29
N ASP A 10 16.97 -3.57 7.70
CA ASP A 10 17.19 -3.67 6.25
C ASP A 10 16.67 -5.00 5.69
N ASP A 11 16.70 -6.05 6.50
CA ASP A 11 16.11 -7.36 6.23
C ASP A 11 14.59 -7.28 6.00
N ILE A 12 13.87 -6.50 6.79
CA ILE A 12 12.42 -6.31 6.66
C ILE A 12 12.10 -5.52 5.39
N ILE A 13 12.84 -4.43 5.13
CA ILE A 13 12.64 -3.63 3.91
C ILE A 13 12.94 -4.44 2.66
N ARG A 14 14.05 -5.18 2.63
CA ARG A 14 14.39 -6.06 1.50
C ARG A 14 13.34 -7.12 1.28
N SER A 15 12.86 -7.75 2.35
CA SER A 15 11.80 -8.76 2.25
C SER A 15 10.50 -8.14 1.72
N ALA A 16 10.10 -6.97 2.21
CA ALA A 16 8.92 -6.26 1.72
C ALA A 16 9.03 -5.90 0.24
N ILE A 17 10.20 -5.41 -0.20
CA ILE A 17 10.47 -5.14 -1.63
C ILE A 17 10.33 -6.43 -2.44
N GLU A 18 10.89 -7.54 -1.98
CA GLU A 18 10.82 -8.82 -2.70
C GLU A 18 9.37 -9.31 -2.84
N TYR A 19 8.59 -9.28 -1.76
CA TYR A 19 7.17 -9.63 -1.79
C TYR A 19 6.37 -8.73 -2.74
N ILE A 20 6.62 -7.43 -2.72
CA ILE A 20 5.94 -6.48 -3.61
C ILE A 20 6.30 -6.72 -5.07
N ARG A 21 7.56 -7.06 -5.36
CA ARG A 21 8.02 -7.36 -6.72
C ARG A 21 7.38 -8.63 -7.28
N GLN A 22 7.12 -9.62 -6.43
CA GLN A 22 6.50 -10.89 -6.81
C GLN A 22 4.97 -10.87 -6.75
N ALA A 23 4.35 -9.81 -6.19
CA ALA A 23 2.92 -9.73 -6.05
C ALA A 23 2.19 -9.61 -7.40
N ASP A 24 1.13 -10.40 -7.59
CA ASP A 24 0.24 -10.26 -8.74
C ASP A 24 -0.63 -8.99 -8.66
N MET A 25 -0.99 -8.60 -7.45
CA MET A 25 -1.82 -7.43 -7.13
C MET A 25 -1.30 -6.74 -5.88
N LEU A 26 -1.22 -5.41 -5.93
CA LEU A 26 -0.86 -4.58 -4.79
C LEU A 26 -2.05 -3.70 -4.41
N ILE A 27 -2.56 -3.86 -3.17
CA ILE A 27 -3.61 -3.01 -2.61
C ILE A 27 -2.98 -2.09 -1.58
N VAL A 28 -3.15 -0.79 -1.76
CA VAL A 28 -2.69 0.23 -0.81
C VAL A 28 -3.89 1.04 -0.36
N GLY A 29 -4.07 1.21 0.94
CA GLY A 29 -5.12 2.08 1.42
C GLY A 29 -4.98 2.52 2.86
N GLY A 30 -5.79 3.50 3.26
CA GLY A 30 -5.76 4.07 4.61
C GLY A 30 -4.52 4.91 4.93
N THR A 31 -3.73 5.31 3.92
CA THR A 31 -2.55 6.16 4.10
C THR A 31 -2.51 7.26 3.04
N SER A 32 -1.88 8.39 3.36
CA SER A 32 -1.63 9.46 2.40
C SER A 32 -0.45 9.16 1.45
N LEU A 33 0.22 8.01 1.61
CA LEU A 33 1.47 7.68 0.90
C LEU A 33 2.53 8.80 0.99
N SER A 34 2.61 9.52 2.11
CA SER A 34 3.51 10.67 2.27
C SER A 34 4.75 10.40 3.11
N VAL A 35 4.80 9.27 3.82
CA VAL A 35 5.90 8.95 4.75
C VAL A 35 6.82 7.89 4.14
N TYR A 36 8.08 8.26 3.94
CA TYR A 36 9.14 7.33 3.58
C TYR A 36 9.56 6.48 4.80
N PRO A 37 9.95 5.21 4.61
CA PRO A 37 10.18 4.50 3.35
C PRO A 37 8.94 3.81 2.73
N ALA A 38 7.82 3.74 3.45
CA ALA A 38 6.63 2.99 3.01
C ALA A 38 6.04 3.52 1.70
N ALA A 39 6.06 4.85 1.49
CA ALA A 39 5.61 5.46 0.24
C ALA A 39 6.42 4.99 -0.98
N GLY A 40 7.73 4.77 -0.84
CA GLY A 40 8.61 4.33 -1.94
C GLY A 40 8.47 2.85 -2.27
N LEU A 41 7.83 2.05 -1.42
CA LEU A 41 7.61 0.63 -1.70
C LEU A 41 6.72 0.40 -2.93
N ILE A 42 5.80 1.32 -3.21
CA ILE A 42 4.93 1.27 -4.38
C ILE A 42 5.74 1.35 -5.70
N ASP A 43 6.91 1.98 -5.68
CA ASP A 43 7.77 2.13 -6.85
C ASP A 43 8.42 0.80 -7.26
N HIS A 44 8.53 -0.14 -6.32
CA HIS A 44 9.07 -1.47 -6.58
C HIS A 44 8.02 -2.43 -7.15
N TYR A 45 6.74 -2.08 -7.12
CA TYR A 45 5.69 -2.87 -7.75
C TYR A 45 5.80 -2.78 -9.27
N ARG A 46 5.94 -3.94 -9.91
CA ARG A 46 6.06 -4.06 -11.38
C ARG A 46 4.83 -4.69 -12.02
N GLY A 47 3.87 -5.15 -11.23
CA GLY A 47 2.62 -5.69 -11.74
C GLY A 47 1.71 -4.60 -12.31
N GLY A 48 0.67 -5.01 -13.03
CA GLY A 48 -0.31 -4.11 -13.64
C GLY A 48 -1.56 -3.85 -12.79
N LYS A 49 -1.67 -4.46 -11.59
CA LYS A 49 -2.89 -4.44 -10.76
C LYS A 49 -2.64 -3.70 -9.45
N LEU A 50 -2.34 -2.40 -9.56
CA LEU A 50 -2.25 -1.51 -8.42
C LEU A 50 -3.64 -0.96 -8.07
N VAL A 51 -4.11 -1.23 -6.85
CA VAL A 51 -5.38 -0.75 -6.32
C VAL A 51 -5.11 0.24 -5.18
N LEU A 52 -5.69 1.43 -5.26
CA LEU A 52 -5.64 2.44 -4.20
C LEU A 52 -7.00 2.60 -3.54
N ILE A 53 -7.05 2.51 -2.21
CA ILE A 53 -8.26 2.72 -1.40
C ILE A 53 -8.01 3.85 -0.42
N ASN A 54 -8.40 5.07 -0.78
CA ASN A 54 -8.20 6.22 0.09
C ASN A 54 -9.29 7.28 -0.13
N ARG A 55 -9.71 7.94 0.95
CA ARG A 55 -10.73 9.00 0.90
C ARG A 55 -10.28 10.22 0.09
N THR A 56 -8.97 10.51 0.12
CA THR A 56 -8.36 11.65 -0.55
C THR A 56 -7.48 11.18 -1.71
N ALA A 57 -7.35 12.03 -2.72
CA ALA A 57 -6.44 11.76 -3.83
C ALA A 57 -4.99 11.65 -3.32
N THR A 58 -4.23 10.73 -3.88
CA THR A 58 -2.82 10.53 -3.57
C THR A 58 -1.97 10.79 -4.81
N ASN A 59 -0.67 11.05 -4.62
CA ASN A 59 0.28 11.20 -5.73
C ASN A 59 0.41 9.92 -6.59
N ALA A 60 -0.04 8.78 -6.07
CA ALA A 60 -0.01 7.50 -6.77
C ALA A 60 -1.27 7.24 -7.61
N ASP A 61 -2.30 8.09 -7.54
CA ASP A 61 -3.58 7.89 -8.24
C ASP A 61 -3.39 7.67 -9.75
N GLY A 62 -2.46 8.40 -10.37
CA GLY A 62 -2.18 8.27 -11.81
C GLY A 62 -1.51 6.95 -12.22
N ARG A 63 -1.00 6.17 -11.27
CA ARG A 63 -0.36 4.86 -11.51
C ARG A 63 -1.27 3.69 -11.17
N ALA A 64 -2.37 3.94 -10.48
CA ALA A 64 -3.29 2.89 -10.06
C ALA A 64 -4.19 2.46 -11.21
N ALA A 65 -4.39 1.16 -11.33
CA ALA A 65 -5.38 0.59 -12.23
C ALA A 65 -6.80 0.80 -11.70
N LEU A 66 -6.96 0.92 -10.37
CA LEU A 66 -8.23 1.18 -9.71
C LEU A 66 -8.03 2.10 -8.50
N CYS A 67 -8.81 3.19 -8.45
CA CYS A 67 -8.88 4.10 -7.30
C CYS A 67 -10.28 4.05 -6.67
N ILE A 68 -10.35 3.66 -5.41
CA ILE A 68 -11.58 3.61 -4.62
C ILE A 68 -11.53 4.74 -3.58
N ARG A 69 -12.48 5.68 -3.67
CA ARG A 69 -12.57 6.87 -2.81
C ARG A 69 -13.48 6.66 -1.61
N GLU A 70 -13.23 5.60 -0.87
CA GLU A 70 -14.02 5.19 0.29
C GLU A 70 -13.11 4.87 1.49
N PRO A 71 -13.68 4.79 2.71
CA PRO A 71 -12.95 4.30 3.88
C PRO A 71 -12.50 2.84 3.68
N ILE A 72 -11.20 2.55 3.85
CA ILE A 72 -10.65 1.20 3.64
C ILE A 72 -11.38 0.12 4.44
N GLY A 73 -11.73 0.39 5.70
CA GLY A 73 -12.43 -0.56 6.55
C GLY A 73 -13.82 -0.93 6.01
N GLU A 74 -14.55 0.04 5.48
CA GLU A 74 -15.87 -0.20 4.87
C GLU A 74 -15.73 -0.93 3.53
N THR A 75 -14.79 -0.52 2.68
CA THR A 75 -14.55 -1.15 1.38
C THR A 75 -14.11 -2.61 1.55
N LEU A 76 -13.15 -2.88 2.43
CA LEU A 76 -12.70 -4.24 2.70
C LEU A 76 -13.76 -5.07 3.41
N GLY A 77 -14.55 -4.48 4.31
CA GLY A 77 -15.68 -5.16 4.94
C GLY A 77 -16.76 -5.59 3.94
N LYS A 78 -17.07 -4.74 2.94
CA LYS A 78 -17.96 -5.10 1.83
C LYS A 78 -17.36 -6.21 0.95
N ALA A 79 -16.06 -6.18 0.71
CA ALA A 79 -15.36 -7.15 -0.14
C ALA A 79 -15.14 -8.52 0.54
N TYR A 80 -14.98 -8.54 1.87
CA TYR A 80 -14.80 -9.74 2.67
C TYR A 80 -15.71 -9.70 3.91
N PRO A 81 -16.98 -10.08 3.78
CA PRO A 81 -17.99 -9.97 4.85
C PRO A 81 -17.81 -10.94 6.04
N GLY A 82 -16.64 -11.55 6.21
CA GLY A 82 -16.38 -12.60 7.22
C GLY A 82 -15.23 -12.35 8.19
N SER A 83 -14.67 -11.14 8.30
CA SER A 83 -13.50 -10.87 9.19
C SER A 83 -13.55 -9.56 9.98
N ILE A 84 -14.74 -9.03 10.29
CA ILE A 84 -14.91 -7.95 11.27
C ILE A 84 -16.03 -8.27 12.26
#